data_AF-A0A383EIP3-F1
#
_entry.id   AF-A0A383EIP3-F1
#
_cell.length_a   1.000
_cell.length_b   1.000
_cell.length_c   1.000
_cell.angle_alpha   90.00
_cell.angle_beta   90.00
_cell.angle_gamma   90.00
#
_symmetry.space_group_name_H-M   'P 1'
#
loop_
_entity.id
_entity.type
_entity.pdbx_description
1 polymer ?
#
loop_
_entity_poly.entity_id
_entity_poly.type
_entity_poly.pdbx_seq_one_letter_code
_entity_poly.pdbx_strand_id
1 'polypeptide(L)' 'ENYKNAPDNGTVWPDGDCTIRIARGGSFASPQQSIRNTKREQFKAGEKLSRIGIRIARELP' A
#
# COMPACT_ATOMS: atom_id res chain seq x y z
N GLU A 1 -0.30 0.19 -16.10
CA GLU A 1 -0.86 -1.02 -15.48
C GLU A 1 -2.17 -0.70 -14.77
N ASN A 2 -3.28 -0.94 -15.46
CA ASN A 2 -4.64 -0.61 -15.03
C ASN A 2 -5.11 -1.52 -13.86
N TYR A 3 -6.22 -1.17 -13.20
CA TYR A 3 -6.83 -1.98 -12.13
C TYR A 3 -7.67 -3.14 -12.69
N LYS A 4 -7.31 -3.68 -13.86
CA LYS A 4 -8.05 -4.78 -14.47
C LYS A 4 -7.98 -6.00 -13.56
N ASN A 5 -9.14 -6.57 -13.23
CA ASN A 5 -9.31 -7.69 -12.31
C ASN A 5 -8.92 -7.39 -10.84
N ALA A 6 -8.81 -6.12 -10.45
CA ALA A 6 -8.68 -5.78 -9.03
C ALA A 6 -9.96 -6.19 -8.27
N PRO A 7 -9.84 -6.76 -7.05
CA PRO A 7 -10.99 -7.05 -6.22
C PRO A 7 -11.81 -5.78 -5.90
N ASP A 8 -13.14 -5.90 -5.90
CA ASP A 8 -14.10 -4.84 -5.59
C ASP A 8 -14.68 -4.94 -4.17
N ASN A 9 -14.36 -5.99 -3.45
CA ASN A 9 -14.91 -6.34 -2.14
C ASN A 9 -13.96 -6.03 -0.96
N GLY A 10 -12.86 -5.32 -1.20
CA GLY A 10 -11.89 -4.95 -0.17
C GLY A 10 -10.93 -6.06 0.26
N THR A 11 -10.96 -7.23 -0.38
CA THR A 11 -9.97 -8.29 -0.15
C THR A 11 -8.59 -7.91 -0.69
N VAL A 12 -7.56 -8.62 -0.21
CA VAL A 12 -6.20 -8.48 -0.73
C VAL A 12 -6.18 -8.89 -2.21
N TRP A 13 -5.50 -8.12 -3.05
CA TRP A 13 -5.22 -8.52 -4.43
C TRP A 13 -4.02 -9.48 -4.45
N PRO A 14 -4.19 -10.78 -4.74
CA PRO A 14 -3.11 -11.77 -4.58
C PRO A 14 -2.11 -11.80 -5.75
N ASP A 15 -2.48 -11.28 -6.91
CA ASP A 15 -1.67 -11.35 -8.12
C ASP A 15 -0.59 -10.26 -8.18
N GLY A 16 0.48 -10.55 -8.94
CA GLY A 16 1.57 -9.63 -9.22
C GLY A 16 2.90 -10.04 -8.60
N ASP A 17 3.85 -9.10 -8.54
CA ASP A 17 5.17 -9.33 -7.96
C ASP A 17 5.13 -9.21 -6.43
N CYS A 18 5.10 -10.36 -5.74
CA CYS A 18 5.10 -10.46 -4.29
C CYS A 18 6.39 -9.96 -3.61
N THR A 19 7.46 -9.69 -4.37
CA THR A 19 8.67 -9.05 -3.83
C THR A 19 8.45 -7.56 -3.57
N ILE A 20 7.38 -6.97 -4.13
CA ILE A 20 6.96 -5.60 -3.93
C ILE A 20 5.69 -5.55 -3.07
N ARG A 21 5.65 -4.62 -2.12
CA ARG A 21 4.48 -4.33 -1.28
C ARG A 21 4.10 -2.86 -1.42
N ILE A 22 2.81 -2.59 -1.25
CA ILE A 22 2.24 -1.24 -1.38
C ILE A 22 2.04 -0.62 -0.01
N ALA A 23 2.66 0.55 0.21
CA ALA A 23 2.31 1.43 1.33
C ALA A 23 1.43 2.59 0.85
N ARG A 24 0.67 3.16 1.79
CA ARG A 24 -0.38 4.16 1.54
C ARG A 24 -0.28 5.30 2.54
N GLY A 25 -0.68 6.51 2.13
CA GLY A 25 -0.80 7.67 3.01
C GLY A 25 0.44 8.56 3.16
N GLY A 26 1.60 8.11 2.66
CA GLY A 26 2.87 8.84 2.77
C GLY A 26 3.42 8.89 4.20
N SER A 27 4.46 9.70 4.40
CA SER A 27 5.16 9.89 5.67
C SER A 27 5.55 11.35 5.89
N PHE A 28 6.18 11.65 7.03
CA PHE A 28 6.70 12.99 7.35
C PHE A 28 7.68 13.55 6.30
N ALA A 29 8.30 12.70 5.49
CA ALA A 29 9.25 13.09 4.44
C ALA A 29 8.63 13.08 3.03
N SER A 30 7.34 12.75 2.89
CA SER A 30 6.69 12.66 1.58
C SER A 30 6.38 14.06 1.02
N PRO A 31 6.65 14.32 -0.28
CA PRO A 31 6.20 15.53 -0.93
C PRO A 31 4.67 15.54 -1.09
N GLN A 32 4.11 16.73 -1.27
CA GLN A 32 2.66 16.98 -1.28
C GLN A 32 1.93 16.17 -2.38
N GLN A 33 2.57 15.92 -3.53
CA GLN A 33 1.98 15.13 -4.61
C GLN A 33 1.88 13.63 -4.30
N SER A 34 2.61 13.16 -3.28
CA SER A 34 2.68 11.75 -2.88
C SER A 34 1.73 11.38 -1.74
N ILE A 35 1.07 12.34 -1.10
CA ILE A 35 0.08 12.11 -0.02
C ILE A 35 -1.37 12.04 -0.51
N ARG A 36 -1.60 12.01 -1.84
CA ARG A 36 -2.93 11.84 -2.43
C ARG A 36 -3.53 10.50 -2.03
N ASN A 37 -4.84 10.48 -1.78
CA ASN A 37 -5.57 9.27 -1.41
C ASN A 37 -5.38 8.10 -2.40
N THR A 38 -5.13 8.36 -3.69
CA THR A 38 -4.91 7.32 -4.71
C THR A 38 -3.45 6.92 -4.91
N LYS A 39 -2.46 7.61 -4.32
CA LYS A 39 -1.01 7.33 -4.55
C LYS A 39 -0.55 6.02 -3.89
N ARG A 40 -0.07 5.07 -4.70
CA ARG A 40 0.49 3.79 -4.25
C ARG A 40 2.02 3.86 -4.29
N GLU A 41 2.68 3.72 -3.16
CA GLU A 41 4.15 3.69 -3.08
C GLU A 41 4.62 2.23 -2.99
N GLN A 42 5.62 1.87 -3.79
CA GLN A 42 6.12 0.51 -3.93
C GLN A 42 7.42 0.37 -3.15
N PHE A 43 7.51 -0.67 -2.33
CA PHE A 43 8.70 -0.99 -1.54
C PHE A 43 9.02 -2.48 -1.66
N LYS A 44 10.29 -2.84 -1.49
CA LYS A 44 10.62 -4.27 -1.42
C LYS A 44 10.06 -4.87 -0.12
N ALA A 45 9.57 -6.09 -0.17
CA ALA A 45 8.91 -6.74 0.97
C ALA A 45 9.79 -6.84 2.25
N GLY A 46 11.11 -6.87 2.09
CA GLY A 46 12.08 -6.90 3.20
C GLY A 46 12.67 -5.53 3.58
N GLU A 47 12.23 -4.45 2.94
CA GLU A 47 12.77 -3.12 3.15
C GLU A 47 12.35 -2.56 4.52
N LYS A 48 13.32 -2.05 5.28
CA LYS A 48 13.09 -1.49 6.62
C LYS A 48 13.43 0.00 6.61
N LEU A 49 12.40 0.83 6.48
CA LEU A 49 12.55 2.28 6.53
C LEU A 49 11.82 2.83 7.75
N SER A 50 12.46 3.73 8.49
CA SER A 50 11.86 4.44 9.64
C SER A 50 10.61 5.25 9.30
N ARG A 51 10.38 5.50 8.01
CA ARG A 51 9.23 6.24 7.48
C ARG A 51 8.04 5.36 7.07
N ILE A 52 8.11 4.04 7.29
CA ILE A 52 7.04 3.09 6.98
C ILE A 52 6.55 2.45 8.28
N GLY A 53 5.23 2.46 8.49
CA GLY A 53 4.55 1.80 9.59
C GLY A 53 3.37 0.94 9.11
N ILE A 54 2.61 0.39 10.04
CA ILE A 54 1.44 -0.45 9.75
C ILE A 54 0.21 0.02 10.52
N ARG A 55 -0.97 -0.25 9.97
CA ARG A 55 -2.26 -0.19 10.68
C ARG A 55 -2.85 -1.59 10.72
N ILE A 56 -3.40 -1.97 11.86
CA ILE A 56 -4.05 -3.26 12.04
C ILE A 56 -5.55 -3.09 11.76
N ALA A 57 -6.10 -3.96 10.92
CA ALA A 57 -7.53 -4.09 10.72
C ALA A 57 -8.07 -5.25 11.58
N ARG A 58 -9.29 -5.13 12.07
CA ARG A 58 -10.00 -6.16 12.83
C ARG A 58 -11.43 -6.24 12.33
N GLU A 59 -11.94 -7.46 12.21
CA GLU A 59 -13.36 -7.70 11.96
C GLU A 59 -14.23 -7.18 13.13
N LEU A 60 -15.47 -6.84 12.81
CA LEU A 60 -16.48 -6.47 13.80
C LEU A 60 -17.28 -7.72 14.19
N PRO A 61 -17.75 -7.82 15.45
CA PRO A 61 -18.64 -8.90 15.87
C PRO A 61 -19.95 -8.96 15.08
#